data_AF-A0A6I3JH45-F1
#
_entry.id   AF-A0A6I3JH45-F1
#
_cell.length_a   1.000
_cell.length_b   1.000
_cell.length_c   1.000
_cell.angle_alpha   90.00
_cell.angle_beta   90.00
_cell.angle_gamma   90.00
#
_symmetry.space_group_name_H-M   'P 1'
#
loop_
_entity.id
_entity.type
_entity.pdbx_description
1 polymer ?
#
loop_
_entity_poly.entity_id
_entity_poly.type
_entity_poly.pdbx_seq_one_letter_code
_entity_poly.pdbx_strand_id
1 'polypeptide(L)'
;MSTRRPDIACLEGDAAYDVSWAWQEGPLDPGLTCVFRVKNEARNLPWVLPPMLRAVQRVVLVDNQSDDGTAEVARRVAEECGASDRIEVTSYPFRVSRAGTEHLATPPHSVHSLTHFYNWSFSHVRTSYSMKWDGDMVLTGEGEALLADLAWQLHGSGAVVAVPRHPLSIESESVAWIDLGFRFLEPWVYPMGPEFTFVKAFEWEVREFPETSERIVAPEGLCVELKWLDQDEFAHWSSTEDFDSSRAPRKRREWEVYSALREGRGEEVPGLHRIEAPPGVHVVDHVTRSWLPQAPRPLVRRRGRLDV
;
A
#
# COMPACT_ATOMS: atom_id res chain seq x y z
N MET A 1 -6.64 -33.83 -20.26
CA MET A 1 -6.96 -32.77 -19.27
C MET A 1 -7.35 -31.55 -20.06
N SER A 2 -8.59 -31.06 -19.92
CA SER A 2 -9.04 -29.86 -20.62
C SER A 2 -8.30 -28.66 -20.03
N THR A 3 -7.42 -28.02 -20.79
CA THR A 3 -6.75 -26.77 -20.40
C THR A 3 -7.82 -25.70 -20.27
N ARG A 4 -8.16 -25.32 -19.04
CA ARG A 4 -9.12 -24.26 -18.75
C ARG A 4 -8.60 -22.96 -19.36
N ARG A 5 -9.49 -22.19 -19.99
CA ARG A 5 -9.15 -20.85 -20.49
C ARG A 5 -8.89 -19.91 -19.30
N PRO A 6 -7.95 -18.97 -19.41
CA PRO A 6 -7.74 -17.96 -18.37
C PRO A 6 -9.00 -17.10 -18.19
N ASP A 7 -9.16 -16.53 -16.99
CA ASP A 7 -10.26 -15.60 -16.72
C ASP A 7 -10.01 -14.26 -17.45
N ILE A 8 -8.76 -13.80 -17.51
CA ILE A 8 -8.33 -12.65 -18.32
C ILE A 8 -7.05 -13.03 -19.07
N ALA A 9 -7.17 -13.23 -20.39
CA ALA A 9 -5.99 -13.41 -21.23
C ALA A 9 -5.26 -12.07 -21.41
N CYS A 10 -3.93 -12.07 -21.30
CA CYS A 10 -3.14 -10.88 -21.60
C CYS A 10 -3.16 -10.59 -23.11
N LEU A 11 -3.13 -9.30 -23.47
CA LEU A 11 -3.21 -8.85 -24.84
C LEU A 11 -1.99 -9.28 -25.68
N GLU A 12 -0.83 -9.38 -25.03
CA GLU A 12 0.45 -9.74 -25.63
C GLU A 12 0.57 -11.25 -25.90
N GLY A 13 -0.36 -12.06 -25.40
CA GLY A 13 -0.44 -13.49 -25.69
C GLY A 13 0.56 -14.37 -24.93
N ASP A 14 1.21 -13.84 -23.88
CA ASP A 14 2.07 -14.60 -22.98
C ASP A 14 1.25 -15.21 -21.83
N ALA A 15 0.99 -16.52 -21.93
CA ALA A 15 0.19 -17.25 -20.96
C ALA A 15 0.73 -17.22 -19.52
N ALA A 16 2.01 -16.88 -19.30
CA ALA A 16 2.56 -16.71 -17.95
C ALA A 16 1.96 -15.48 -17.22
N TYR A 17 1.41 -14.53 -17.98
CA TYR A 17 0.80 -13.31 -17.46
C TYR A 17 -0.71 -13.25 -17.66
N ASP A 18 -1.32 -14.37 -18.05
CA ASP A 18 -2.77 -14.51 -17.98
C ASP A 18 -3.24 -14.51 -16.52
N VAL A 19 -4.41 -13.93 -16.26
CA VAL A 19 -5.04 -13.94 -14.95
C VAL A 19 -5.93 -15.18 -14.84
N SER A 20 -5.65 -16.02 -13.85
CA SER A 20 -6.50 -17.15 -13.47
C SER A 20 -6.76 -17.09 -11.97
N TRP A 21 -8.02 -16.94 -11.58
CA TRP A 21 -8.37 -16.68 -10.19
C TRP A 21 -8.47 -17.96 -9.37
N ALA A 22 -7.85 -17.98 -8.18
CA ALA A 22 -7.85 -19.15 -7.32
C ALA A 22 -9.26 -19.63 -6.90
N TRP A 23 -10.23 -18.73 -6.76
CA TRP A 23 -11.62 -19.10 -6.41
C TRP A 23 -12.31 -19.94 -7.48
N GLN A 24 -11.75 -19.99 -8.68
CA GLN A 24 -12.24 -20.83 -9.77
C GLN A 24 -11.80 -22.29 -9.63
N GLU A 25 -10.74 -22.55 -8.85
CA GLU A 25 -10.17 -23.87 -8.63
C GLU A 25 -10.82 -24.58 -7.43
N GLY A 26 -11.41 -23.82 -6.52
CA GLY A 26 -12.05 -24.33 -5.32
C GLY A 26 -12.30 -23.25 -4.27
N PRO A 27 -12.77 -23.62 -3.07
CA PRO A 27 -12.89 -22.69 -1.95
C PRO A 27 -11.51 -22.14 -1.56
N LEU A 28 -11.48 -20.87 -1.18
CA LEU A 28 -10.27 -20.19 -0.71
C LEU A 28 -10.04 -20.48 0.78
N ASP A 29 -8.78 -20.46 1.21
CA ASP A 29 -8.43 -20.65 2.61
C ASP A 29 -8.90 -19.45 3.46
N PRO A 30 -9.40 -19.66 4.69
CA PRO A 30 -9.66 -18.54 5.59
C PRO A 30 -8.40 -17.71 5.86
N GLY A 31 -8.56 -16.39 6.01
CA GLY A 31 -7.47 -15.49 6.35
C GLY A 31 -7.21 -14.41 5.31
N LEU A 32 -6.06 -13.75 5.45
CA LEU A 32 -5.65 -12.56 4.74
C LEU A 32 -4.30 -12.77 4.05
N THR A 33 -4.22 -12.45 2.75
CA THR A 33 -2.96 -12.34 2.02
C THR A 33 -2.66 -10.88 1.75
N CYS A 34 -1.49 -10.40 2.17
CA CYS A 34 -1.01 -9.08 1.79
C CYS A 34 -0.27 -9.14 0.46
N VAL A 35 -0.63 -8.27 -0.49
CA VAL A 35 -0.02 -8.16 -1.81
C VAL A 35 0.72 -6.84 -1.90
N PHE A 36 2.05 -6.94 -1.91
CA PHE A 36 2.95 -5.83 -2.16
C PHE A 36 3.20 -5.67 -3.65
N ARG A 37 3.21 -4.41 -4.07
CA ARG A 37 3.72 -3.98 -5.36
C ARG A 37 4.91 -3.09 -5.09
N VAL A 38 6.08 -3.50 -5.57
CA VAL A 38 7.30 -2.80 -5.20
C VAL A 38 8.13 -2.51 -6.42
N LYS A 39 8.75 -1.34 -6.39
CA LYS A 39 9.83 -0.96 -7.29
C LYS A 39 10.81 -0.13 -6.50
N ASN A 40 12.04 -0.63 -6.36
CA ASN A 40 13.11 0.05 -5.65
C ASN A 40 12.79 0.38 -4.18
N GLU A 41 12.33 -0.63 -3.44
CA GLU A 41 11.91 -0.55 -2.05
C GLU A 41 12.91 -1.18 -1.07
N ALA A 42 14.12 -1.53 -1.51
CA ALA A 42 15.10 -2.25 -0.69
C ALA A 42 15.42 -1.54 0.64
N ARG A 43 15.37 -0.20 0.64
CA ARG A 43 15.54 0.63 1.85
C ARG A 43 14.40 0.44 2.85
N ASN A 44 13.16 0.33 2.39
CA ASN A 44 11.96 0.35 3.24
C ASN A 44 11.59 -1.03 3.79
N LEU A 45 11.82 -2.09 2.99
CA LEU A 45 11.41 -3.45 3.34
C LEU A 45 11.85 -3.96 4.73
N PRO A 46 13.03 -3.61 5.27
CA PRO A 46 13.42 -4.01 6.63
C PRO A 46 12.49 -3.51 7.74
N TRP A 47 11.78 -2.40 7.54
CA TRP A 47 10.75 -1.93 8.48
C TRP A 47 9.35 -2.44 8.12
N VAL A 48 9.07 -2.57 6.83
CA VAL A 48 7.74 -2.89 6.31
C VAL A 48 7.36 -4.36 6.44
N LEU A 49 8.26 -5.28 6.05
CA LEU A 49 7.93 -6.70 5.97
C LEU A 49 7.78 -7.39 7.34
N PRO A 50 8.65 -7.16 8.36
CA PRO A 50 8.56 -7.92 9.60
C PRO A 50 7.20 -7.85 10.30
N PRO A 51 6.58 -6.67 10.53
CA PRO A 51 5.26 -6.63 11.16
C PRO A 51 4.17 -7.23 10.25
N MET A 52 4.28 -7.06 8.93
CA MET A 52 3.31 -7.65 8.00
C MET A 52 3.35 -9.17 8.02
N LEU A 53 4.55 -9.78 7.98
CA LEU A 53 4.74 -11.23 8.04
C LEU A 53 4.21 -11.84 9.34
N ARG A 54 4.16 -11.07 10.44
CA ARG A 54 3.52 -11.52 11.69
C ARG A 54 2.00 -11.35 11.67
N ALA A 55 1.49 -10.33 10.98
CA ALA A 55 0.07 -10.00 10.94
C ALA A 55 -0.78 -10.88 10.00
N VAL A 56 -0.28 -11.29 8.84
CA VAL A 56 -1.12 -11.91 7.78
C VAL A 56 -0.68 -13.33 7.43
N GLN A 57 -1.59 -14.20 7.00
CA GLN A 57 -1.26 -15.62 6.74
C GLN A 57 -0.22 -15.78 5.64
N ARG A 58 -0.32 -14.97 4.57
CA ARG A 58 0.58 -15.01 3.42
C ARG A 58 0.93 -13.61 2.93
N VAL A 59 2.11 -13.48 2.36
CA VAL A 59 2.57 -12.30 1.63
C VAL A 59 2.87 -12.70 0.19
N VAL A 60 2.40 -11.90 -0.76
CA VAL A 60 2.84 -11.94 -2.16
C VAL A 60 3.54 -10.61 -2.42
N LEU A 61 4.80 -10.65 -2.81
CA LEU A 61 5.56 -9.47 -3.19
C LEU A 61 5.85 -9.55 -4.69
N VAL A 62 5.31 -8.58 -5.42
CA VAL A 62 5.51 -8.45 -6.86
C VAL A 62 6.53 -7.35 -7.12
N ASP A 63 7.72 -7.78 -7.54
CA ASP A 63 8.81 -6.91 -7.93
C ASP A 63 8.61 -6.41 -9.37
N ASN A 64 8.42 -5.10 -9.55
CA ASN A 64 8.23 -4.49 -10.85
C ASN A 64 9.49 -3.77 -11.35
N GLN A 65 10.45 -4.58 -11.82
CA GLN A 65 11.69 -4.11 -12.43
C GLN A 65 12.54 -3.27 -11.46
N SER A 66 12.76 -3.76 -10.24
CA SER A 66 13.69 -3.11 -9.33
C SER A 66 15.15 -3.33 -9.74
N ASP A 67 16.01 -2.37 -9.42
CA ASP A 67 17.45 -2.39 -9.67
C ASP A 67 18.30 -2.19 -8.41
N ASP A 68 17.67 -2.07 -7.24
CA ASP A 68 18.31 -1.82 -5.93
C ASP A 68 18.44 -3.08 -5.05
N GLY A 69 18.08 -4.26 -5.57
CA GLY A 69 18.08 -5.52 -4.84
C GLY A 69 16.83 -5.76 -3.97
N THR A 70 15.72 -5.06 -4.25
CA THR A 70 14.43 -5.20 -3.53
C THR A 70 14.03 -6.67 -3.32
N ALA A 71 14.09 -7.50 -4.36
CA ALA A 71 13.69 -8.90 -4.26
C ALA A 71 14.59 -9.73 -3.35
N GLU A 72 15.91 -9.49 -3.37
CA GLU A 72 16.89 -10.13 -2.49
C GLU A 72 16.68 -9.71 -1.03
N VAL A 73 16.44 -8.41 -0.79
CA VAL A 73 16.13 -7.89 0.54
C VAL A 73 14.85 -8.51 1.08
N ALA A 74 13.79 -8.61 0.28
CA ALA A 74 12.53 -9.23 0.69
C ALA A 74 12.73 -10.67 1.19
N ARG A 75 13.47 -11.48 0.43
CA ARG A 75 13.75 -12.87 0.79
C ARG A 75 14.59 -12.97 2.05
N ARG A 76 15.64 -12.15 2.18
CA ARG A 76 16.49 -12.10 3.37
C ARG A 76 15.70 -11.72 4.62
N VAL A 77 14.89 -10.67 4.55
CA VAL A 77 14.07 -10.23 5.69
C VAL A 77 13.08 -11.32 6.12
N ALA A 78 12.47 -12.02 5.16
CA ALA A 78 11.58 -13.13 5.47
C ALA A 78 12.31 -14.33 6.13
N GLU A 79 13.53 -14.64 5.68
CA GLU A 79 14.39 -15.65 6.30
C GLU A 79 14.77 -15.27 7.74
N GLU A 80 15.20 -14.02 7.96
CA GLU A 80 15.50 -13.48 9.29
C GLU A 80 14.28 -13.51 10.23
N CYS A 81 13.07 -13.37 9.68
CA CYS A 81 11.81 -13.50 10.41
C CYS A 81 11.33 -14.96 10.58
N GLY A 82 12.01 -15.95 9.99
CA GLY A 82 11.57 -17.35 10.00
C GLY A 82 10.25 -17.58 9.26
N ALA A 83 9.96 -16.78 8.23
CA ALA A 83 8.68 -16.73 7.51
C ALA A 83 8.86 -16.94 5.99
N SER A 84 9.95 -17.57 5.55
CA SER A 84 10.23 -17.82 4.13
C SER A 84 9.15 -18.63 3.42
N ASP A 85 8.45 -19.50 4.14
CA ASP A 85 7.33 -20.31 3.64
C ASP A 85 6.02 -19.52 3.46
N ARG A 86 5.96 -18.31 4.02
CA ARG A 86 4.77 -17.44 4.01
C ARG A 86 4.86 -16.31 3.00
N ILE A 87 6.01 -16.10 2.37
CA ILE A 87 6.20 -15.09 1.33
C ILE A 87 6.44 -15.73 -0.04
N GLU A 88 5.75 -15.21 -1.05
CA GLU A 88 6.03 -15.48 -2.46
C GLU A 88 6.59 -14.21 -3.08
N VAL A 89 7.83 -14.26 -3.57
CA VAL A 89 8.47 -13.15 -4.30
C VAL A 89 8.46 -13.48 -5.79
N THR A 90 7.67 -12.74 -6.55
CA THR A 90 7.52 -12.90 -8.01
C THR A 90 7.96 -11.63 -8.73
N SER A 91 8.33 -11.77 -10.01
CA SER A 91 8.77 -10.65 -10.85
C SER A 91 7.73 -10.35 -11.91
N TYR A 92 7.48 -9.06 -12.13
CA TYR A 92 6.68 -8.55 -13.22
C TYR A 92 7.57 -7.69 -14.13
N PRO A 93 8.15 -8.27 -15.20
CA PRO A 93 9.24 -7.67 -15.96
C PRO A 93 8.78 -6.66 -17.02
N PHE A 94 7.57 -6.11 -16.91
CA PHE A 94 7.04 -5.13 -17.85
C PHE A 94 6.99 -3.74 -17.25
N ARG A 95 7.22 -2.73 -18.09
CA ARG A 95 6.96 -1.34 -17.71
C ARG A 95 5.44 -1.15 -17.61
N VAL A 96 4.95 -0.90 -16.40
CA VAL A 96 3.54 -0.61 -16.15
C VAL A 96 3.25 0.88 -16.36
N SER A 97 2.11 1.19 -16.94
CA SER A 97 1.60 2.54 -17.16
C SER A 97 1.43 3.29 -15.84
N ARG A 98 1.91 4.53 -15.76
CA ARG A 98 1.66 5.40 -14.60
C ARG A 98 0.20 5.88 -14.58
N ALA A 99 -0.31 6.22 -13.40
CA ALA A 99 -1.60 6.90 -13.27
C ALA A 99 -1.59 8.21 -14.10
N GLY A 100 -2.75 8.57 -14.66
CA GLY A 100 -2.93 9.70 -15.57
C GLY A 100 -3.05 9.28 -17.03
N THR A 101 -2.39 10.03 -17.91
CA THR A 101 -2.51 9.87 -19.38
C THR A 101 -1.95 8.55 -19.89
N GLU A 102 -0.84 8.06 -19.32
CA GLU A 102 -0.29 6.74 -19.66
C GLU A 102 -1.31 5.64 -19.36
N HIS A 103 -1.91 5.66 -18.16
CA HIS A 103 -2.96 4.73 -17.80
C HIS A 103 -4.12 4.83 -18.80
N LEU A 104 -4.68 6.02 -19.03
CA LEU A 104 -5.82 6.23 -19.92
C LEU A 104 -5.59 5.63 -21.32
N ALA A 105 -4.38 5.79 -21.88
CA ALA A 105 -4.00 5.29 -23.20
C ALA A 105 -3.74 3.77 -23.25
N THR A 106 -3.47 3.13 -22.12
CA THR A 106 -3.07 1.72 -22.08
C THR A 106 -4.29 0.78 -21.99
N PRO A 107 -4.45 -0.19 -22.91
CA PRO A 107 -5.57 -1.14 -22.88
C PRO A 107 -5.64 -1.92 -21.56
N PRO A 108 -6.84 -2.22 -21.01
CA PRO A 108 -6.98 -2.84 -19.68
C PRO A 108 -6.37 -4.23 -19.56
N HIS A 109 -6.25 -5.00 -20.66
CA HIS A 109 -5.70 -6.37 -20.66
C HIS A 109 -4.25 -6.45 -21.14
N SER A 110 -3.61 -5.32 -21.42
CA SER A 110 -2.18 -5.29 -21.74
C SER A 110 -1.36 -5.57 -20.48
N VAL A 111 -0.25 -6.30 -20.60
CA VAL A 111 0.72 -6.44 -19.50
C VAL A 111 1.32 -5.10 -19.05
N HIS A 112 1.22 -4.06 -19.89
CA HIS A 112 1.63 -2.70 -19.52
C HIS A 112 0.54 -1.96 -18.73
N SER A 113 -0.66 -2.52 -18.60
CA SER A 113 -1.77 -1.88 -17.91
C SER A 113 -1.64 -1.99 -16.41
N LEU A 114 -1.89 -0.88 -15.71
CA LEU A 114 -2.02 -0.90 -14.26
C LEU A 114 -3.15 -1.86 -13.83
N THR A 115 -4.30 -1.84 -14.50
CA THR A 115 -5.43 -2.74 -14.20
C THR A 115 -5.03 -4.22 -14.34
N HIS A 116 -4.37 -4.59 -15.44
CA HIS A 116 -3.91 -5.97 -15.64
C HIS A 116 -2.86 -6.38 -14.61
N PHE A 117 -1.87 -5.51 -14.37
CA PHE A 117 -0.82 -5.72 -13.38
C PHE A 117 -1.40 -6.02 -11.99
N TYR A 118 -2.40 -5.23 -11.56
CA TYR A 118 -3.11 -5.50 -10.31
C TYR A 118 -3.86 -6.82 -10.32
N ASN A 119 -4.67 -7.10 -11.35
CA ASN A 119 -5.41 -8.36 -11.41
C ASN A 119 -4.48 -9.58 -11.43
N TRP A 120 -3.40 -9.54 -12.20
CA TRP A 120 -2.37 -10.59 -12.20
C TRP A 120 -1.74 -10.74 -10.81
N SER A 121 -1.30 -9.64 -10.17
CA SER A 121 -0.70 -9.66 -8.83
C SER A 121 -1.62 -10.32 -7.79
N PHE A 122 -2.91 -10.01 -7.83
CA PHE A 122 -3.89 -10.55 -6.88
C PHE A 122 -4.37 -11.96 -7.25
N SER A 123 -4.11 -12.45 -8.46
CA SER A 123 -4.43 -13.83 -8.85
C SER A 123 -3.60 -14.88 -8.09
N HIS A 124 -2.45 -14.47 -7.54
CA HIS A 124 -1.63 -15.30 -6.66
C HIS A 124 -2.24 -15.52 -5.26
N VAL A 125 -3.24 -14.72 -4.86
CA VAL A 125 -3.85 -14.83 -3.54
C VAL A 125 -4.67 -16.11 -3.43
N ARG A 126 -4.45 -16.85 -2.35
CA ARG A 126 -5.15 -18.12 -2.04
C ARG A 126 -6.09 -18.03 -0.83
N THR A 127 -6.10 -16.91 -0.14
CA THR A 127 -6.96 -16.68 1.02
C THR A 127 -8.26 -15.97 0.64
N SER A 128 -9.29 -16.11 1.48
CA SER A 128 -10.62 -15.52 1.30
C SER A 128 -10.62 -13.99 1.30
N TYR A 129 -9.57 -13.35 1.83
CA TYR A 129 -9.35 -11.91 1.75
C TYR A 129 -7.98 -11.57 1.19
N SER A 130 -7.89 -10.40 0.57
CA SER A 130 -6.64 -9.81 0.11
C SER A 130 -6.49 -8.38 0.63
N MET A 131 -5.25 -7.98 0.85
CA MET A 131 -4.86 -6.65 1.27
C MET A 131 -3.88 -6.07 0.26
N LYS A 132 -4.20 -4.93 -0.33
CA LYS A 132 -3.21 -4.12 -1.06
C LYS A 132 -2.32 -3.45 -0.02
N TRP A 133 -1.02 -3.39 -0.26
CA TRP A 133 -0.10 -2.61 0.57
C TRP A 133 1.07 -2.10 -0.25
N ASP A 134 1.57 -0.93 0.10
CA ASP A 134 2.67 -0.28 -0.61
C ASP A 134 4.01 -0.53 0.12
N GLY A 135 5.12 -0.50 -0.63
CA GLY A 135 6.45 -0.88 -0.15
C GLY A 135 7.07 0.09 0.86
N ASP A 136 6.43 1.24 1.08
CA ASP A 136 6.80 2.31 1.99
C ASP A 136 5.87 2.42 3.21
N MET A 137 4.89 1.51 3.36
CA MET A 137 3.91 1.56 4.46
C MET A 137 4.32 0.65 5.62
N VAL A 138 4.62 1.23 6.78
CA VAL A 138 5.04 0.50 7.98
C VAL A 138 3.91 0.42 9.00
N LEU A 139 3.61 -0.79 9.48
CA LEU A 139 2.65 -1.01 10.57
C LEU A 139 3.25 -0.62 11.92
N THR A 140 2.42 -0.04 12.78
CA THR A 140 2.71 0.04 14.23
C THR A 140 2.40 -1.29 14.90
N GLY A 141 2.82 -1.45 16.17
CA GLY A 141 2.45 -2.63 16.96
C GLY A 141 0.93 -2.80 17.11
N GLU A 142 0.18 -1.68 17.21
CA GLU A 142 -1.29 -1.70 17.21
C GLU A 142 -1.85 -2.17 15.85
N GLY A 143 -1.25 -1.71 14.74
CA GLY A 143 -1.61 -2.14 13.39
C GLY A 143 -1.37 -3.63 13.16
N GLU A 144 -0.24 -4.15 13.61
CA GLU A 144 0.09 -5.57 13.56
C GLU A 144 -0.96 -6.42 14.30
N ALA A 145 -1.26 -6.06 15.54
CA ALA A 145 -2.25 -6.79 16.36
C ALA A 145 -3.65 -6.75 15.74
N LEU A 146 -4.09 -5.57 15.28
CA LEU A 146 -5.40 -5.40 14.68
C LEU A 146 -5.55 -6.23 13.39
N LEU A 147 -4.53 -6.25 12.52
CA LEU A 147 -4.59 -7.04 11.30
C LEU A 147 -4.57 -8.55 11.58
N ALA A 148 -3.79 -8.99 12.58
CA ALA A 148 -3.79 -10.38 13.02
C ALA A 148 -5.17 -10.84 13.51
N ASP A 149 -5.89 -9.97 14.23
CA ASP A 149 -7.25 -10.25 14.71
C ASP A 149 -8.29 -10.19 13.57
N LEU A 150 -8.19 -9.19 12.68
CA LEU A 150 -9.10 -9.04 11.54
C LEU A 150 -9.07 -10.25 10.61
N ALA A 151 -7.89 -10.83 10.38
CA ALA A 151 -7.75 -11.99 9.50
C ALA A 151 -8.69 -13.15 9.87
N TRP A 152 -8.99 -13.33 11.17
CA TRP A 152 -9.97 -14.31 11.66
C TRP A 152 -11.41 -13.82 11.57
N GLN A 153 -11.67 -12.55 11.89
CA GLN A 153 -13.02 -11.99 11.98
C GLN A 153 -13.67 -11.75 10.62
N LEU A 154 -12.87 -11.53 9.57
CA LEU A 154 -13.37 -11.20 8.25
C LEU A 154 -14.01 -12.38 7.52
N HIS A 155 -13.74 -13.62 7.93
CA HIS A 155 -14.25 -14.80 7.23
C HIS A 155 -15.78 -14.77 7.13
N GLY A 156 -16.29 -14.70 5.90
CA GLY A 156 -17.73 -14.69 5.61
C GLY A 156 -18.45 -13.36 5.87
N SER A 157 -17.77 -12.29 6.30
CA SER A 157 -18.42 -11.00 6.58
C SER A 157 -18.75 -10.19 5.31
N GLY A 158 -17.97 -10.37 4.24
CA GLY A 158 -18.08 -9.54 3.03
C GLY A 158 -17.66 -8.08 3.24
N ALA A 159 -16.95 -7.79 4.33
CA ALA A 159 -16.60 -6.41 4.70
C ALA A 159 -15.38 -5.89 3.93
N VAL A 160 -15.42 -4.62 3.54
CA VAL A 160 -14.26 -3.89 3.02
C VAL A 160 -13.69 -3.05 4.16
N VAL A 161 -12.37 -3.17 4.39
CA VAL A 161 -11.70 -2.45 5.49
C VAL A 161 -10.89 -1.28 4.94
N ALA A 162 -11.22 -0.09 5.42
CA ALA A 162 -10.46 1.12 5.18
C ALA A 162 -9.47 1.38 6.32
N VAL A 163 -8.21 1.61 5.97
CA VAL A 163 -7.11 1.80 6.92
C VAL A 163 -6.58 3.23 6.79
N PRO A 164 -6.66 4.05 7.86
CA PRO A 164 -6.02 5.35 7.86
C PRO A 164 -4.50 5.22 7.87
N ARG A 165 -3.81 6.03 7.08
CA ARG A 165 -2.35 6.12 7.03
C ARG A 165 -1.86 7.54 7.29
N HIS A 166 -0.69 7.67 7.90
CA HIS A 166 -0.07 8.95 8.23
C HIS A 166 1.28 9.11 7.52
N PRO A 167 1.46 10.13 6.66
CA PRO A 167 2.75 10.40 6.05
C PRO A 167 3.82 10.71 7.09
N LEU A 168 4.99 10.11 6.95
CA LEU A 168 6.16 10.29 7.80
C LEU A 168 7.37 10.69 6.92
N SER A 169 7.64 11.98 6.86
CA SER A 169 8.80 12.53 6.15
C SER A 169 10.08 12.32 6.96
N ILE A 170 11.01 11.52 6.45
CA ILE A 170 12.27 11.20 7.11
C ILE A 170 13.34 12.20 6.69
N GLU A 171 13.82 12.98 7.66
CA GLU A 171 14.89 13.96 7.48
C GLU A 171 16.26 13.31 7.68
N SER A 172 16.37 12.42 8.67
CA SER A 172 17.59 11.66 8.97
C SER A 172 17.23 10.40 9.76
N GLU A 173 18.23 9.57 10.08
CA GLU A 173 18.03 8.38 10.93
C GLU A 173 17.43 8.71 12.31
N SER A 174 17.58 9.95 12.81
CA SER A 174 17.10 10.36 14.12
C SER A 174 15.97 11.40 14.08
N VAL A 175 15.60 11.93 12.92
CA VAL A 175 14.60 13.01 12.80
C VAL A 175 13.61 12.71 11.70
N ALA A 176 12.32 12.87 12.02
CA ALA A 176 11.23 12.76 11.06
C ALA A 176 10.10 13.75 11.38
N TRP A 177 9.21 13.93 10.42
CA TRP A 177 8.03 14.78 10.53
C TRP A 177 6.79 13.99 10.16
N ILE A 178 5.82 13.91 11.06
CA ILE A 178 4.55 13.21 10.81
C ILE A 178 3.44 14.21 10.49
N ASP A 179 2.70 13.98 9.40
CA ASP A 179 1.54 14.81 9.04
C ASP A 179 0.26 14.23 9.64
N LEU A 180 -0.26 14.93 10.66
CA LEU A 180 -1.55 14.66 11.30
C LEU A 180 -2.61 15.72 10.92
N GLY A 181 -2.29 16.60 9.96
CA GLY A 181 -3.16 17.66 9.47
C GLY A 181 -4.18 17.20 8.44
N PHE A 182 -4.02 16.01 7.85
CA PHE A 182 -4.90 15.48 6.82
C PHE A 182 -5.22 14.00 7.06
N ARG A 183 -6.49 13.61 6.84
CA ARG A 183 -6.93 12.22 6.99
C ARG A 183 -6.85 11.50 5.65
N PHE A 184 -5.92 10.58 5.51
CA PHE A 184 -5.85 9.67 4.36
C PHE A 184 -6.56 8.37 4.71
N LEU A 185 -7.74 8.16 4.12
CA LEU A 185 -8.55 6.96 4.33
C LEU A 185 -8.81 6.29 2.99
N GLU A 186 -8.27 5.10 2.81
CA GLU A 186 -8.48 4.29 1.61
C GLU A 186 -8.86 2.85 2.00
N PRO A 187 -9.72 2.18 1.22
CA PRO A 187 -10.00 0.77 1.38
C PRO A 187 -8.81 -0.08 0.89
N TRP A 188 -8.26 -0.90 1.78
CA TRP A 188 -7.07 -1.72 1.52
C TRP A 188 -7.35 -3.21 1.57
N VAL A 189 -8.31 -3.65 2.39
CA VAL A 189 -8.66 -5.07 2.57
C VAL A 189 -10.01 -5.36 1.95
N TYR A 190 -10.08 -6.41 1.14
CA TYR A 190 -11.26 -6.80 0.38
C TYR A 190 -11.43 -8.31 0.39
N PRO A 191 -12.69 -8.80 0.33
CA PRO A 191 -12.96 -10.18 -0.01
C PRO A 191 -12.33 -10.54 -1.36
N MET A 192 -11.97 -11.80 -1.53
CA MET A 192 -11.60 -12.36 -2.82
C MET A 192 -12.86 -12.91 -3.50
N GLY A 193 -13.10 -12.47 -4.73
CA GLY A 193 -14.23 -12.92 -5.54
C GLY A 193 -14.41 -12.08 -6.80
N PRO A 194 -15.31 -12.50 -7.71
CA PRO A 194 -15.53 -11.81 -8.99
C PRO A 194 -16.02 -10.38 -8.86
N GLU A 195 -16.62 -10.01 -7.72
CA GLU A 195 -17.13 -8.65 -7.45
C GLU A 195 -16.05 -7.69 -6.93
N PHE A 196 -14.83 -8.20 -6.68
CA PHE A 196 -13.74 -7.46 -6.01
C PHE A 196 -12.48 -7.40 -6.87
N THR A 197 -12.62 -7.41 -8.19
CA THR A 197 -11.49 -7.28 -9.13
C THR A 197 -11.14 -5.83 -9.41
N PHE A 198 -9.93 -5.60 -9.93
CA PHE A 198 -9.53 -4.27 -10.38
C PHE A 198 -10.12 -4.01 -11.77
N VAL A 199 -10.72 -2.83 -11.91
CA VAL A 199 -11.23 -2.32 -13.18
C VAL A 199 -10.47 -1.06 -13.58
N LYS A 200 -10.57 -0.74 -14.86
CA LYS A 200 -9.98 0.47 -15.42
C LYS A 200 -10.91 1.66 -15.18
N ALA A 201 -10.48 2.62 -14.37
CA ALA A 201 -11.09 3.95 -14.34
C ALA A 201 -10.33 4.90 -15.28
N PHE A 202 -10.68 6.19 -15.30
CA PHE A 202 -10.11 7.14 -16.24
C PHE A 202 -8.58 7.27 -16.11
N GLU A 203 -8.11 7.66 -14.93
CA GLU A 203 -6.70 8.00 -14.70
C GLU A 203 -5.99 6.96 -13.80
N TRP A 204 -6.70 5.99 -13.24
CA TRP A 204 -6.11 4.94 -12.39
C TRP A 204 -6.99 3.68 -12.36
N GLU A 205 -6.49 2.61 -11.77
CA GLU A 205 -7.23 1.39 -11.46
C GLU A 205 -8.07 1.55 -10.20
N VAL A 206 -9.31 1.09 -10.22
CA VAL A 206 -10.17 1.06 -9.02
C VAL A 206 -10.51 -0.39 -8.72
N ARG A 207 -10.54 -0.74 -7.44
CA ARG A 207 -11.11 -2.00 -7.02
C ARG A 207 -12.61 -1.80 -6.83
N GLU A 208 -13.40 -2.46 -7.68
CA GLU A 208 -14.85 -2.45 -7.50
C GLU A 208 -15.23 -3.25 -6.26
N PHE A 209 -16.34 -2.85 -5.64
CA PHE A 209 -16.99 -3.63 -4.61
C PHE A 209 -18.47 -3.23 -4.54
N PRO A 210 -19.38 -4.16 -4.23
CA PRO A 210 -20.80 -3.86 -4.14
C PRO A 210 -21.12 -2.76 -3.13
N GLU A 211 -22.12 -1.92 -3.42
CA GLU A 211 -22.61 -0.91 -2.46
C GLU A 211 -23.14 -1.53 -1.16
N THR A 212 -23.56 -2.80 -1.22
CA THR A 212 -24.04 -3.59 -0.08
C THR A 212 -22.91 -4.10 0.82
N SER A 213 -21.63 -3.90 0.44
CA SER A 213 -20.50 -4.34 1.25
C SER A 213 -20.47 -3.59 2.57
N GLU A 214 -20.32 -4.33 3.68
CA GLU A 214 -20.08 -3.72 4.98
C GLU A 214 -18.76 -2.93 4.93
N ARG A 215 -18.72 -1.75 5.54
CA ARG A 215 -17.53 -0.89 5.57
C ARG A 215 -17.01 -0.77 6.99
N ILE A 216 -15.83 -1.33 7.23
CA ILE A 216 -15.13 -1.20 8.50
C ILE A 216 -14.05 -0.12 8.32
N VAL A 217 -14.01 0.84 9.24
CA VAL A 217 -12.95 1.85 9.28
C VAL A 217 -12.05 1.54 10.46
N ALA A 218 -10.80 1.19 10.17
CA ALA A 218 -9.82 0.90 11.19
C ALA A 218 -9.43 2.19 11.96
N PRO A 219 -9.01 2.09 13.23
CA PRO A 219 -8.49 3.22 14.01
C PRO A 219 -7.35 3.96 13.31
N GLU A 220 -7.13 5.22 13.68
CA GLU A 220 -5.96 5.99 13.25
C GLU A 220 -4.71 5.53 14.03
N GLY A 221 -3.53 5.60 13.38
CA GLY A 221 -2.26 5.30 14.04
C GLY A 221 -1.75 3.88 13.83
N LEU A 222 -2.38 3.12 12.94
CA LEU A 222 -2.02 1.73 12.64
C LEU A 222 -0.86 1.61 11.67
N CYS A 223 -0.65 2.61 10.82
CA CYS A 223 0.47 2.63 9.88
C CYS A 223 0.93 4.04 9.55
N VAL A 224 2.18 4.12 9.08
CA VAL A 224 2.79 5.31 8.51
C VAL A 224 3.28 5.03 7.09
N GLU A 225 3.28 6.04 6.23
CA GLU A 225 3.87 5.99 4.88
C GLU A 225 5.22 6.74 4.91
N LEU A 226 6.31 6.05 4.59
CA LEU A 226 7.66 6.62 4.63
C LEU A 226 7.91 7.52 3.42
N LYS A 227 8.38 8.75 3.67
CA LYS A 227 8.78 9.70 2.63
C LYS A 227 10.19 10.23 2.89
N TRP A 228 11.18 9.80 2.11
CA TRP A 228 12.57 10.17 2.36
C TRP A 228 12.90 11.54 1.74
N LEU A 229 13.34 12.51 2.56
CA LEU A 229 13.66 13.87 2.09
C LEU A 229 14.98 13.97 1.30
N ASP A 230 15.77 12.90 1.31
CA ASP A 230 16.97 12.74 0.48
C ASP A 230 16.66 12.19 -0.93
N GLN A 231 15.40 11.80 -1.18
CA GLN A 231 14.88 11.44 -2.49
C GLN A 231 13.97 12.55 -3.01
N ASP A 232 14.12 12.90 -4.28
CA ASP A 232 13.21 13.85 -4.92
C ASP A 232 11.94 13.13 -5.40
N GLU A 233 11.00 12.91 -4.49
CA GLU A 233 9.70 12.26 -4.74
C GLU A 233 8.92 12.94 -5.89
N PHE A 234 9.25 14.20 -6.19
CA PHE A 234 8.58 15.01 -7.21
C PHE A 234 9.37 15.18 -8.50
N ALA A 235 10.58 14.61 -8.63
CA ALA A 235 11.44 14.72 -9.82
C ALA A 235 10.77 14.25 -11.14
N HIS A 236 9.69 13.48 -11.05
CA HIS A 236 8.95 12.98 -12.22
C HIS A 236 7.80 13.89 -12.68
N TRP A 237 7.56 15.03 -12.02
CA TRP A 237 6.50 15.97 -12.38
C TRP A 237 7.05 17.16 -13.17
N SER A 238 6.42 17.46 -14.31
CA SER A 238 6.89 18.48 -15.25
C SER A 238 6.44 19.90 -14.95
N SER A 239 5.34 20.10 -14.21
CA SER A 239 4.94 21.44 -13.72
C SER A 239 3.98 21.34 -12.52
N THR A 240 3.95 22.38 -11.70
CA THR A 240 3.01 22.52 -10.56
C THR A 240 1.56 22.77 -11.00
N GLU A 241 1.31 22.93 -12.30
CA GLU A 241 -0.04 23.19 -12.86
C GLU A 241 -0.93 21.93 -12.85
N ASP A 242 -0.35 20.73 -12.75
CA ASP A 242 -1.09 19.47 -12.59
C ASP A 242 -1.82 19.36 -11.23
N PHE A 243 -1.47 20.21 -10.24
CA PHE A 243 -2.04 20.21 -8.89
C PHE A 243 -3.21 21.21 -8.69
N ASP A 244 -3.48 22.05 -9.70
CA ASP A 244 -4.41 23.18 -9.54
C ASP A 244 -5.88 22.82 -9.83
N SER A 245 -6.13 21.64 -10.40
CA SER A 245 -7.49 21.13 -10.50
C SER A 245 -7.97 20.53 -9.17
N SER A 246 -9.27 20.66 -8.89
CA SER A 246 -9.99 20.14 -7.73
C SER A 246 -9.92 18.60 -7.52
N ARG A 247 -9.04 17.91 -8.24
CA ARG A 247 -9.03 16.45 -8.41
C ARG A 247 -8.01 15.70 -7.53
N ALA A 248 -7.05 16.38 -6.90
CA ALA A 248 -6.10 15.72 -5.99
C ALA A 248 -5.70 16.54 -4.74
N PRO A 249 -6.63 16.85 -3.82
CA PRO A 249 -6.33 17.56 -2.57
C PRO A 249 -5.19 16.94 -1.76
N ARG A 250 -5.07 15.60 -1.79
CA ARG A 250 -3.96 14.86 -1.20
C ARG A 250 -2.60 15.27 -1.77
N LYS A 251 -2.47 15.31 -3.10
CA LYS A 251 -1.18 15.63 -3.74
C LYS A 251 -0.74 17.06 -3.50
N ARG A 252 -1.71 17.98 -3.39
CA ARG A 252 -1.45 19.35 -2.96
C ARG A 252 -0.87 19.41 -1.54
N ARG A 253 -1.44 18.63 -0.61
CA ARG A 253 -0.95 18.56 0.78
C ARG A 253 0.46 17.94 0.84
N GLU A 254 0.69 16.83 0.14
CA GLU A 254 2.01 16.19 0.06
C GLU A 254 3.07 17.18 -0.47
N TRP A 255 2.73 17.96 -1.51
CA TRP A 255 3.62 19.00 -2.06
C TRP A 255 3.88 20.15 -1.08
N GLU A 256 2.85 20.65 -0.38
CA GLU A 256 2.99 21.68 0.65
C GLU A 256 3.97 21.25 1.74
N VAL A 257 3.78 20.04 2.28
CA VAL A 257 4.63 19.48 3.33
C VAL A 257 6.07 19.31 2.83
N TYR A 258 6.27 18.67 1.67
CA TYR A 258 7.60 18.47 1.10
C TYR A 258 8.33 19.79 0.87
N SER A 259 7.68 20.77 0.24
CA SER A 259 8.28 22.08 -0.06
C SER A 259 8.68 22.81 1.22
N ALA A 260 7.79 22.84 2.21
CA ALA A 260 8.07 23.49 3.49
C ALA A 260 9.25 22.82 4.22
N LEU A 261 9.33 21.48 4.22
CA LEU A 261 10.44 20.76 4.83
C LEU A 261 11.78 21.03 4.12
N ARG A 262 11.79 21.06 2.79
CA ARG A 262 12.97 21.40 1.99
C ARG A 262 13.45 22.84 2.23
N GLU A 263 12.54 23.74 2.55
CA GLU A 263 12.82 25.15 2.87
C GLU A 263 13.11 25.40 4.36
N GLY A 264 13.08 24.36 5.21
CA GLY A 264 13.27 24.50 6.67
C GLY A 264 12.10 25.15 7.41
N ARG A 265 10.92 25.18 6.80
CA ARG A 265 9.68 25.80 7.30
C ARG A 265 8.66 24.77 7.81
N GLY A 266 9.08 23.56 8.16
CA GLY A 266 8.18 22.49 8.63
C GLY A 266 7.27 22.89 9.78
N GLU A 267 7.78 23.65 10.76
CA GLU A 267 7.02 24.13 11.92
C GLU A 267 5.87 25.09 11.56
N GLU A 268 5.91 25.69 10.38
CA GLU A 268 4.86 26.61 9.90
C GLU A 268 3.66 25.85 9.33
N VAL A 269 3.81 24.56 9.03
CA VAL A 269 2.76 23.74 8.37
C VAL A 269 1.79 23.20 9.43
N PRO A 270 0.51 23.59 9.41
CA PRO A 270 -0.45 23.13 10.42
C PRO A 270 -0.62 21.61 10.43
N GLY A 271 -0.51 20.99 11.59
CA GLY A 271 -0.67 19.54 11.78
C GLY A 271 0.56 18.71 11.40
N LEU A 272 1.65 19.34 11.00
CA LEU A 272 2.95 18.68 10.84
C LEU A 272 3.68 18.71 12.18
N HIS A 273 4.24 17.57 12.59
CA HIS A 273 4.88 17.43 13.89
C HIS A 273 6.28 16.85 13.75
N ARG A 274 7.29 17.58 14.24
CA ARG A 274 8.66 17.09 14.31
C ARG A 274 8.84 16.07 15.41
N ILE A 275 9.57 15.00 15.13
CA ILE A 275 9.86 13.90 16.04
C ILE A 275 11.37 13.64 16.01
N GLU A 276 11.99 13.64 17.18
CA GLU A 276 13.38 13.23 17.38
C GLU A 276 13.44 11.88 18.08
N ALA A 277 14.19 10.94 17.51
CA ALA A 277 14.44 9.64 18.11
C ALA A 277 15.53 9.73 19.20
N PRO A 278 15.43 8.94 20.27
CA PRO A 278 16.51 8.78 21.24
C PRO A 278 17.82 8.29 20.57
N PRO A 279 18.99 8.56 21.16
CA PRO A 279 20.27 8.07 20.64
C PRO A 279 20.29 6.55 20.43
N GLY A 280 20.75 6.12 19.25
CA GLY A 280 20.87 4.71 18.89
C GLY A 280 19.57 4.03 18.43
N VAL A 281 18.47 4.78 18.28
CA VAL A 281 17.19 4.28 17.76
C VAL A 281 16.88 4.98 16.45
N HIS A 282 16.59 4.20 15.40
CA HIS A 282 16.14 4.76 14.13
C HIS A 282 14.74 5.39 14.29
N VAL A 283 14.50 6.53 13.65
CA VAL A 283 13.27 7.31 13.83
C VAL A 283 12.02 6.55 13.40
N VAL A 284 12.09 5.70 12.38
CA VAL A 284 10.97 4.83 11.97
C VAL A 284 10.57 3.88 13.11
N ASP A 285 11.53 3.25 13.76
CA ASP A 285 11.26 2.38 14.91
C ASP A 285 10.73 3.16 16.11
N HIS A 286 11.31 4.34 16.39
CA HIS A 286 10.83 5.20 17.46
C HIS A 286 9.37 5.63 17.24
N VAL A 287 9.02 6.06 16.03
CA VAL A 287 7.67 6.50 15.67
C VAL A 287 6.68 5.34 15.79
N THR A 288 6.99 4.20 15.19
CA THR A 288 6.05 3.08 15.06
C THR A 288 5.88 2.26 16.34
N ARG A 289 6.89 2.22 17.21
CA ARG A 289 6.89 1.40 18.44
C ARG A 289 6.60 2.20 19.72
N SER A 290 6.88 3.51 19.71
CA SER A 290 6.82 4.32 20.95
C SER A 290 5.99 5.59 20.78
N TRP A 291 6.35 6.47 19.86
CA TRP A 291 5.73 7.80 19.77
C TRP A 291 4.26 7.73 19.35
N LEU A 292 3.95 7.03 18.25
CA LEU A 292 2.60 6.99 17.69
C LEU A 292 1.60 6.19 18.55
N PRO A 293 1.99 5.05 19.18
CA PRO A 293 1.14 4.38 20.17
C PRO A 293 0.82 5.24 21.40
N GLN A 294 1.73 6.13 21.82
CA GLN A 294 1.54 6.98 23.00
C GLN A 294 0.92 8.34 22.67
N ALA A 295 0.82 8.69 21.38
CA ALA A 295 0.27 9.97 20.95
C ALA A 295 -1.21 10.09 21.32
N PRO A 296 -1.63 11.22 21.93
CA PRO A 296 -2.99 11.40 22.40
C PRO A 296 -3.99 11.32 21.25
N ARG A 297 -5.06 10.55 21.45
CA ARG A 297 -6.16 10.43 20.49
C ARG A 297 -7.19 11.56 20.69
N PRO A 298 -7.91 12.01 19.63
CA PRO A 298 -7.75 11.63 18.23
C PRO A 298 -6.45 12.19 17.64
N LEU A 299 -5.82 11.42 16.74
CA LEU A 299 -4.59 11.84 16.08
C LEU A 299 -4.86 13.01 15.13
N VAL A 300 -5.87 12.86 14.26
CA VAL A 300 -6.28 13.92 13.35
C VAL A 300 -7.41 14.73 13.97
N ARG A 301 -7.15 16.00 14.26
CA ARG A 301 -8.17 16.92 14.78
C ARG A 301 -9.05 17.42 13.64
N ARG A 302 -10.29 16.91 13.57
CA ARG A 302 -11.29 17.35 12.58
C ARG A 302 -11.55 18.86 12.73
N ARG A 303 -11.24 19.66 11.71
CA ARG A 303 -11.88 20.97 11.53
C ARG A 303 -13.26 20.75 10.92
N GLY A 304 -14.27 20.56 11.77
CA GLY A 304 -15.68 20.51 11.36
C GLY A 304 -16.11 19.26 10.57
N ARG A 305 -17.39 18.90 10.68
CA ARG A 305 -18.04 17.93 9.79
C ARG A 305 -18.01 18.49 8.36
N LEU A 306 -17.36 17.79 7.44
CA LEU A 306 -17.90 17.70 6.09
C LEU A 306 -18.85 16.50 6.15
N ASP A 307 -20.15 16.81 6.18
CA ASP A 307 -21.18 15.81 5.91
C ASP A 307 -20.92 15.24 4.51
N VAL A 308 -20.73 13.92 4.45
CA VAL A 308 -20.85 13.14 3.22
C VAL A 308 -22.26 12.60 3.17
#